data_AF-A0A9P7KFG6-F1
#
_entry.id   AF-A0A9P7KFG6-F1
#
_cell.length_a   1.000
_cell.length_b   1.000
_cell.length_c   1.000
_cell.angle_alpha   90.00
_cell.angle_beta   90.00
_cell.angle_gamma   90.00
#
_symmetry.space_group_name_H-M   'P 1'
#
loop_
_entity.id
_entity.type
_entity.pdbx_description
1 polymer ?
#
loop_
_entity_poly.entity_id
_entity_poly.type
_entity_poly.pdbx_seq_one_letter_code
_entity_poly.pdbx_strand_id
1 'polypeptide(L)'
;MVWDATVKIMESLFEDVWGGQQAITTDHCVDVTLPIALFVIGAAGFGRSISWKDDDSIPAGHQMTFKGALHVVTTDIFLKLIVPERALGLTKRLRNVRLAFNELEQYMEEMIHERQNSVKKEARHDLFSSLLDANDVDSGAAKLTISELIGNIFIFLVAGHETTAHTLSFTFALLALYTDEQEILYQHIQGLSASGKPPTYENMPLFTHSMA
;
A
#
# COMPACT_ATOMS: atom_id res chain seq x y z
N MET A 1 -5.17 11.64 7.56
CA MET A 1 -5.43 10.76 6.41
C MET A 1 -4.53 9.53 6.42
N VAL A 2 -3.22 9.65 6.16
CA VAL A 2 -2.31 8.47 6.18
C VAL A 2 -2.25 7.85 7.57
N TRP A 3 -2.06 8.65 8.62
CA TRP A 3 -2.09 8.18 10.02
C TRP A 3 -3.34 7.37 10.34
N ASP A 4 -4.51 7.95 10.06
CA ASP A 4 -5.80 7.33 10.36
C ASP A 4 -6.02 6.03 9.58
N ALA A 5 -5.58 5.99 8.30
CA ALA A 5 -5.61 4.78 7.50
C ALA A 5 -4.71 3.69 8.11
N THR A 6 -3.48 4.05 8.50
CA THR A 6 -2.54 3.12 9.16
C THR A 6 -3.12 2.57 10.45
N VAL A 7 -3.66 3.42 11.33
CA VAL A 7 -4.28 2.97 12.60
C VAL A 7 -5.39 1.97 12.32
N LYS A 8 -6.32 2.30 11.40
CA LYS A 8 -7.44 1.41 11.06
C LYS A 8 -6.96 0.06 10.48
N ILE A 9 -5.93 0.06 9.65
CA ILE A 9 -5.35 -1.16 9.07
C ILE A 9 -4.71 -2.04 10.15
N MET A 10 -3.99 -1.42 11.09
CA MET A 10 -3.35 -2.14 12.20
C MET A 10 -4.37 -2.67 13.20
N GLU A 11 -5.40 -1.89 13.54
CA GLU A 11 -6.51 -2.35 14.39
C GLU A 11 -7.22 -3.57 13.77
N SER A 12 -7.54 -3.51 12.47
CA SER A 12 -8.10 -4.67 11.76
C SER A 12 -7.13 -5.85 11.74
N LEU A 13 -5.82 -5.65 11.56
CA LEU A 13 -4.85 -6.76 11.66
C LEU A 13 -4.90 -7.43 13.05
N PHE A 14 -4.92 -6.61 14.11
CA PHE A 14 -4.95 -7.09 15.49
C PHE A 14 -6.27 -7.81 15.82
N GLU A 15 -7.41 -7.29 15.38
CA GLU A 15 -8.72 -7.86 15.69
C GLU A 15 -9.10 -9.05 14.78
N ASP A 16 -8.88 -8.88 13.46
CA ASP A 16 -9.41 -9.80 12.45
C ASP A 16 -8.48 -10.98 12.15
N VAL A 17 -7.16 -10.79 12.27
CA VAL A 17 -6.16 -11.79 11.88
C VAL A 17 -5.47 -12.38 13.10
N TRP A 18 -4.90 -11.54 13.97
CA TRP A 18 -4.16 -12.00 15.15
C TRP A 18 -5.08 -12.37 16.30
N GLY A 19 -6.18 -11.63 16.47
CA GLY A 19 -7.19 -11.87 17.50
C GLY A 19 -6.59 -11.90 18.91
N GLY A 20 -6.99 -12.89 19.71
CA GLY A 20 -6.52 -13.05 21.09
C GLY A 20 -5.17 -13.76 21.27
N GLN A 21 -4.39 -13.95 20.19
CA GLN A 21 -3.10 -14.64 20.28
C GLN A 21 -2.08 -13.80 21.05
N GLN A 22 -1.39 -14.43 22.01
CA GLN A 22 -0.38 -13.77 22.85
C GLN A 22 0.95 -13.54 22.13
N ALA A 23 1.22 -14.33 21.08
CA ALA A 23 2.43 -14.23 20.28
C ALA A 23 2.12 -14.63 18.83
N ILE A 24 2.70 -13.91 17.89
CA ILE A 24 2.62 -14.17 16.45
C ILE A 24 4.01 -14.51 15.95
N THR A 25 4.13 -15.62 15.22
CA THR A 25 5.39 -16.06 14.60
C THR A 25 5.26 -16.02 13.10
N THR A 26 6.24 -15.43 12.42
CA THR A 26 6.36 -15.42 10.96
C THR A 26 7.77 -15.83 10.56
N ASP A 27 7.90 -16.59 9.48
CA ASP A 27 9.22 -17.01 8.96
C ASP A 27 9.96 -15.81 8.36
N HIS A 28 9.22 -14.93 7.69
CA HIS A 28 9.74 -13.69 7.12
C HIS A 28 8.90 -12.50 7.58
N CYS A 29 9.56 -11.48 8.15
CA CYS A 29 8.88 -10.27 8.62
C CYS A 29 8.17 -9.52 7.48
N VAL A 30 8.74 -9.60 6.27
CA VAL A 30 8.15 -9.01 5.04
C VAL A 30 6.78 -9.57 4.69
N ASP A 31 6.44 -10.80 5.11
CA ASP A 31 5.12 -11.39 4.86
C ASP A 31 4.01 -10.62 5.60
N VAL A 32 4.38 -9.90 6.65
CA VAL A 32 3.49 -9.00 7.41
C VAL A 32 3.61 -7.56 6.90
N THR A 33 4.83 -7.05 6.70
CA THR A 33 5.02 -5.62 6.40
C THR A 33 4.64 -5.22 4.97
N LEU A 34 4.74 -6.14 3.99
CA LEU A 34 4.30 -5.89 2.61
C LEU A 34 2.79 -5.60 2.54
N PRO A 35 1.91 -6.50 3.04
CA PRO A 35 0.48 -6.19 3.12
C PRO A 35 0.16 -4.88 3.86
N ILE A 36 0.85 -4.58 4.97
CA ILE A 36 0.64 -3.31 5.71
C ILE A 36 0.89 -2.11 4.79
N ALA A 37 2.06 -2.06 4.15
CA ALA A 37 2.42 -0.94 3.29
C ALA A 37 1.45 -0.83 2.09
N LEU A 38 1.02 -1.97 1.54
CA LEU A 38 0.07 -2.03 0.42
C LEU A 38 -1.28 -1.45 0.81
N PHE A 39 -1.80 -1.86 1.97
CA PHE A 39 -3.11 -1.44 2.42
C PHE A 39 -3.10 0.06 2.73
N VAL A 40 -2.01 0.57 3.30
CA VAL A 40 -1.86 2.01 3.59
C VAL A 40 -1.83 2.83 2.30
N ILE A 41 -1.01 2.44 1.31
CA ILE A 41 -0.96 3.18 0.04
C ILE A 41 -2.27 3.02 -0.74
N GLY A 42 -2.91 1.85 -0.71
CA GLY A 42 -4.21 1.61 -1.32
C GLY A 42 -5.31 2.49 -0.72
N ALA A 43 -5.36 2.59 0.61
CA ALA A 43 -6.37 3.38 1.31
C ALA A 43 -6.10 4.89 1.22
N ALA A 44 -4.90 5.34 1.58
CA ALA A 44 -4.58 6.76 1.67
C ALA A 44 -4.17 7.38 0.32
N GLY A 45 -3.52 6.61 -0.56
CA GLY A 45 -3.13 7.06 -1.89
C GLY A 45 -4.27 6.95 -2.90
N PHE A 46 -5.03 5.86 -2.82
CA PHE A 46 -5.97 5.46 -3.87
C PHE A 46 -7.40 5.19 -3.39
N GLY A 47 -7.75 5.56 -2.17
CA GLY A 47 -9.13 5.49 -1.67
C GLY A 47 -9.75 4.09 -1.73
N ARG A 48 -8.93 3.04 -1.91
CA ARG A 48 -9.34 1.64 -1.94
C ARG A 48 -9.14 1.07 -0.54
N SER A 49 -10.23 0.71 0.11
CA SER A 49 -10.15 -0.01 1.39
C SER A 49 -9.80 -1.46 1.07
N ILE A 50 -8.56 -1.85 1.33
CA ILE A 50 -8.12 -3.24 1.23
C ILE A 50 -8.27 -3.86 2.63
N SER A 51 -8.93 -5.01 2.70
CA SER A 51 -9.26 -5.73 3.94
C SER A 51 -8.36 -6.94 4.11
N TRP A 52 -7.99 -7.27 5.34
CA TRP A 52 -7.19 -8.46 5.64
C TRP A 52 -7.92 -9.78 5.36
N LYS A 53 -9.26 -9.79 5.37
CA LYS A 53 -10.09 -10.99 5.21
C LYS A 53 -10.60 -11.22 3.77
N ASP A 54 -10.77 -10.16 3.00
CA ASP A 54 -11.51 -10.22 1.72
C ASP A 54 -10.59 -10.33 0.48
N ASP A 55 -9.30 -10.04 0.62
CA ASP A 55 -8.39 -9.77 -0.52
C ASP A 55 -7.66 -11.01 -1.08
N ASP A 56 -8.04 -12.21 -0.63
CA ASP A 56 -7.65 -13.48 -1.27
C ASP A 56 -8.64 -13.90 -2.38
N SER A 57 -9.78 -13.22 -2.48
CA SER A 57 -10.79 -13.50 -3.52
C SER A 57 -10.50 -12.72 -4.80
N ILE A 58 -10.44 -13.43 -5.94
CA ILE A 58 -10.25 -12.81 -7.25
C ILE A 58 -11.59 -12.14 -7.65
N PRO A 59 -11.64 -10.81 -7.87
CA PRO A 59 -12.86 -10.12 -8.26
C PRO A 59 -13.37 -10.59 -9.64
N ALA A 60 -14.68 -10.42 -9.89
CA ALA A 60 -15.28 -10.79 -11.16
C ALA A 60 -14.64 -10.01 -12.32
N GLY A 61 -14.24 -10.70 -13.38
CA GLY A 61 -13.56 -10.10 -14.53
C GLY A 61 -12.02 -10.08 -14.43
N HIS A 62 -11.46 -10.58 -13.32
CA HIS A 62 -10.02 -10.69 -13.10
C HIS A 62 -9.56 -12.14 -13.01
N GLN A 63 -8.26 -12.35 -13.22
CA GLN A 63 -7.59 -13.65 -13.04
C GLN A 63 -6.58 -13.65 -11.89
N MET A 64 -6.34 -12.50 -11.27
CA MET A 64 -5.41 -12.32 -10.17
C MET A 64 -5.94 -11.24 -9.23
N THR A 65 -5.71 -11.36 -7.93
CA THR A 65 -6.05 -10.29 -6.98
C THR A 65 -5.18 -9.06 -7.23
N PHE A 66 -5.65 -7.87 -6.86
CA PHE A 66 -4.85 -6.65 -6.95
C PHE A 66 -3.51 -6.78 -6.21
N LYS A 67 -3.55 -7.33 -5.00
CA LYS A 67 -2.35 -7.66 -4.20
C LYS A 67 -1.40 -8.60 -4.94
N GLY A 68 -1.93 -9.68 -5.53
CA GLY A 68 -1.13 -10.63 -6.31
C GLY A 68 -0.49 -10.00 -7.54
N ALA A 69 -1.26 -9.21 -8.29
CA ALA A 69 -0.79 -8.53 -9.49
C ALA A 69 0.34 -7.55 -9.15
N LEU A 70 0.15 -6.71 -8.14
CA LEU A 70 1.15 -5.75 -7.71
C LEU A 70 2.43 -6.42 -7.20
N HIS A 71 2.32 -7.52 -6.43
CA HIS A 71 3.47 -8.26 -5.93
C HIS A 71 4.31 -8.85 -7.08
N VAL A 72 3.67 -9.52 -8.04
CA VAL A 72 4.37 -10.09 -9.20
C VAL A 72 5.00 -8.99 -10.05
N VAL A 73 4.26 -7.91 -10.33
CA VAL A 73 4.78 -6.78 -11.10
C VAL A 73 6.02 -6.19 -10.45
N THR A 74 6.04 -6.07 -9.12
CA THR A 74 7.14 -5.43 -8.43
C THR A 74 8.37 -6.34 -8.29
N THR A 75 8.16 -7.63 -8.03
CA THR A 75 9.26 -8.60 -7.89
C THR A 75 9.87 -9.01 -9.24
N ASP A 76 9.08 -9.04 -10.30
CA ASP A 76 9.49 -9.50 -11.63
C ASP A 76 9.55 -8.38 -12.69
N ILE A 77 9.58 -7.09 -12.28
CA ILE A 77 9.59 -5.94 -13.21
C ILE A 77 10.70 -6.03 -14.27
N PHE A 78 11.89 -6.50 -13.88
CA PHE A 78 13.03 -6.65 -14.78
C PHE A 78 12.77 -7.67 -15.89
N LEU A 79 11.97 -8.70 -15.63
CA LEU A 79 11.61 -9.68 -16.66
C LEU A 79 10.75 -9.04 -17.75
N LYS A 80 9.82 -8.16 -17.37
CA LYS A 80 8.99 -7.41 -18.33
C LYS A 80 9.83 -6.40 -19.14
N LEU A 81 10.82 -5.77 -18.52
CA LEU A 81 11.68 -4.78 -19.17
C LEU A 81 12.68 -5.39 -20.17
N ILE A 82 13.22 -6.59 -19.87
CA ILE A 82 14.28 -7.21 -20.67
C ILE A 82 13.71 -8.17 -21.72
N VAL A 83 12.61 -8.87 -21.41
CA VAL A 83 12.04 -9.90 -22.29
C VAL A 83 11.06 -9.28 -23.28
N PRO A 84 11.26 -9.47 -24.60
CA PRO A 84 10.32 -8.96 -25.60
C PRO A 84 8.90 -9.54 -25.43
N GLU A 85 7.87 -8.75 -25.73
CA GLU A 85 6.45 -9.14 -25.57
C GLU A 85 6.10 -10.52 -26.14
N ARG A 86 6.65 -10.85 -27.31
CA ARG A 86 6.41 -12.14 -27.99
C ARG A 86 6.94 -13.33 -27.19
N ALA A 87 8.01 -13.14 -26.42
CA ALA A 87 8.65 -14.17 -25.61
C ALA A 87 8.03 -14.34 -24.22
N LEU A 88 7.20 -13.38 -23.77
CA LEU A 88 6.52 -13.49 -22.48
C LEU A 88 5.51 -14.64 -22.41
N GLY A 89 5.15 -15.25 -23.54
CA GLY A 89 4.30 -16.44 -23.60
C GLY A 89 5.01 -17.77 -23.28
N LEU A 90 6.35 -17.81 -23.26
CA LEU A 90 7.09 -19.07 -23.39
C LEU A 90 7.09 -19.93 -22.11
N THR A 91 7.34 -19.34 -20.95
CA THR A 91 7.41 -20.06 -19.67
C THR A 91 6.23 -19.71 -18.76
N LYS A 92 5.96 -20.56 -17.75
CA LYS A 92 4.91 -20.27 -16.75
C LYS A 92 5.17 -18.95 -16.03
N ARG A 93 6.42 -18.68 -15.63
CA ARG A 93 6.82 -17.43 -14.97
C ARG A 93 6.58 -16.22 -15.86
N LEU A 94 7.04 -16.26 -17.11
CA LEU A 94 6.85 -15.12 -18.03
C LEU A 94 5.38 -14.87 -18.37
N ARG A 95 4.57 -15.94 -18.48
CA ARG A 95 3.12 -15.80 -18.65
C ARG A 95 2.46 -15.17 -17.43
N ASN A 96 2.91 -15.55 -16.24
CA ASN A 96 2.45 -14.96 -14.99
C ASN A 96 2.81 -13.48 -14.89
N VAL A 97 4.03 -13.10 -15.28
CA VAL A 97 4.45 -11.69 -15.37
C VAL A 97 3.53 -10.93 -16.33
N ARG A 98 3.35 -11.41 -17.56
CA ARG A 98 2.45 -10.76 -18.52
C ARG A 98 1.03 -10.62 -17.99
N LEU A 99 0.50 -11.66 -17.35
CA LEU A 99 -0.82 -11.62 -16.73
C LEU A 99 -0.88 -10.54 -15.65
N ALA A 100 0.07 -10.52 -14.72
CA ALA A 100 0.08 -9.58 -13.61
C ALA A 100 0.17 -8.12 -14.07
N PHE A 101 0.97 -7.82 -15.11
CA PHE A 101 1.02 -6.48 -15.71
C PHE A 101 -0.33 -6.07 -16.30
N ASN A 102 -0.97 -6.97 -17.07
CA ASN A 102 -2.27 -6.69 -17.68
C ASN A 102 -3.37 -6.51 -16.61
N GLU A 103 -3.39 -7.35 -15.57
CA GLU A 103 -4.35 -7.26 -14.47
C GLU A 103 -4.16 -5.96 -13.68
N LEU A 104 -2.91 -5.58 -13.40
CA LEU A 104 -2.62 -4.33 -12.70
C LEU A 104 -3.02 -3.10 -13.53
N GLU A 105 -2.77 -3.12 -14.84
CA GLU A 105 -3.24 -2.09 -15.78
C GLU A 105 -4.76 -1.96 -15.76
N GLN A 106 -5.48 -3.09 -15.88
CA GLN A 106 -6.94 -3.13 -15.82
C GLN A 106 -7.48 -2.58 -14.49
N TYR A 107 -6.88 -2.97 -13.35
CA TYR A 107 -7.26 -2.39 -12.06
C TYR A 107 -7.07 -0.88 -12.00
N MET A 108 -5.95 -0.36 -12.52
CA MET A 108 -5.69 1.08 -12.54
C MET A 108 -6.68 1.82 -13.45
N GLU A 109 -7.03 1.25 -14.61
CA GLU A 109 -8.06 1.79 -15.50
C GLU A 109 -9.43 1.86 -14.82
N GLU A 110 -9.86 0.77 -14.18
CA GLU A 110 -11.12 0.73 -13.44
C GLU A 110 -11.15 1.79 -12.33
N MET A 111 -10.05 1.94 -11.59
CA MET A 111 -9.94 2.96 -10.55
C MET A 111 -10.03 4.38 -11.14
N ILE A 112 -9.41 4.66 -12.30
CA ILE A 112 -9.56 5.95 -13.01
C ILE A 112 -11.02 6.17 -13.39
N HIS A 113 -11.66 5.19 -14.03
CA HIS A 113 -13.04 5.30 -14.50
C HIS A 113 -14.06 5.47 -13.38
N GLU A 114 -13.94 4.69 -12.31
CA GLU A 114 -14.79 4.81 -11.12
C GLU A 114 -14.72 6.21 -10.52
N ARG A 115 -13.52 6.80 -10.50
CA ARG A 115 -13.30 8.13 -9.94
C ARG A 115 -13.82 9.25 -10.81
N GLN A 116 -13.53 9.22 -12.12
CA GLN A 116 -14.02 10.21 -13.07
C GLN A 116 -15.56 10.26 -13.11
N ASN A 117 -16.20 9.09 -12.95
CA ASN A 117 -17.66 8.97 -12.99
C ASN A 117 -18.33 9.14 -11.61
N SER A 118 -17.56 9.34 -10.53
CA SER A 118 -18.13 9.44 -9.19
C SER A 118 -18.82 10.81 -8.96
N VAL A 119 -20.06 10.77 -8.47
CA VAL A 119 -20.91 11.96 -8.23
C VAL A 119 -20.42 12.80 -7.04
N LYS A 120 -19.57 12.23 -6.15
CA LYS A 120 -19.04 12.90 -4.95
C LYS A 120 -17.57 13.29 -5.12
N LYS A 121 -17.26 14.19 -6.06
CA LYS A 121 -15.90 14.74 -6.21
C LYS A 121 -15.41 15.47 -4.94
N GLU A 122 -16.31 16.12 -4.21
CA GLU A 122 -15.97 17.07 -3.13
C GLU A 122 -15.55 16.45 -1.79
N ALA A 123 -15.64 15.12 -1.60
CA ALA A 123 -15.47 14.49 -0.29
C ALA A 123 -14.24 13.57 -0.15
N ARG A 124 -13.34 13.52 -1.15
CA ARG A 124 -12.21 12.58 -1.16
C ARG A 124 -10.89 13.30 -1.39
N HIS A 125 -10.23 13.66 -0.29
CA HIS A 125 -8.84 14.10 -0.29
C HIS A 125 -7.94 12.87 -0.26
N ASP A 126 -7.63 12.31 -1.41
CA ASP A 126 -6.53 11.33 -1.56
C ASP A 126 -5.60 11.76 -2.71
N LEU A 127 -4.41 11.15 -2.76
CA LEU A 127 -3.39 11.52 -3.75
C LEU A 127 -3.91 11.41 -5.17
N PHE A 128 -4.68 10.36 -5.45
CA PHE A 128 -5.17 10.10 -6.79
C PHE A 128 -6.31 11.05 -7.20
N SER A 129 -7.19 11.44 -6.28
CA SER A 129 -8.19 12.48 -6.55
C SER A 129 -7.51 13.80 -6.86
N SER A 130 -6.47 14.14 -6.10
CA SER A 130 -5.69 15.37 -6.32
C SER A 130 -5.02 15.38 -7.70
N LEU A 131 -4.51 14.23 -8.17
CA LEU A 131 -3.95 14.08 -9.52
C LEU A 131 -5.03 14.28 -10.61
N LEU A 132 -6.20 13.66 -10.44
CA LEU A 132 -7.30 13.78 -11.40
C LEU A 132 -7.87 15.21 -11.44
N ASP A 133 -8.06 15.84 -10.28
CA ASP A 133 -8.56 17.20 -10.17
C ASP A 133 -7.59 18.18 -10.84
N ALA A 134 -6.28 18.04 -10.58
CA ALA A 134 -5.25 18.85 -11.24
C ALA A 134 -5.23 18.65 -12.76
N ASN A 135 -5.52 17.45 -13.25
CA ASN A 135 -5.63 17.15 -14.68
C ASN A 135 -6.93 17.68 -15.32
N ASP A 136 -7.97 17.90 -14.51
CA ASP A 136 -9.25 18.44 -14.95
C ASP A 136 -9.28 19.96 -15.01
N VAL A 137 -8.40 20.66 -14.28
CA VAL A 137 -8.29 22.13 -14.32
C VAL A 137 -7.86 22.60 -15.71
N ASP A 138 -8.65 23.51 -16.29
CA ASP A 138 -8.37 24.15 -17.57
C ASP A 138 -7.23 25.20 -17.39
N SER A 139 -6.01 24.69 -17.25
CA SER A 139 -4.80 25.45 -16.93
C SER A 139 -4.05 25.93 -18.18
N GLY A 140 -4.58 25.67 -19.37
CA GLY A 140 -3.88 25.89 -20.65
C GLY A 140 -2.75 24.89 -20.93
N ALA A 141 -2.47 23.97 -20.00
CA ALA A 141 -1.59 22.82 -20.21
C ALA A 141 -2.36 21.65 -20.86
N ALA A 142 -1.63 20.80 -21.60
CA ALA A 142 -2.20 19.59 -22.17
C ALA A 142 -2.63 18.62 -21.04
N LYS A 143 -3.85 18.10 -21.10
CA LYS A 143 -4.34 17.07 -20.17
C LYS A 143 -3.57 15.77 -20.38
N LEU A 144 -3.22 15.11 -19.27
CA LEU A 144 -2.68 13.75 -19.25
C LEU A 144 -3.69 12.79 -19.87
N THR A 145 -3.19 11.93 -20.74
CA THR A 145 -3.88 10.77 -21.28
C THR A 145 -4.13 9.72 -20.19
N ILE A 146 -5.06 8.79 -20.41
CA ILE A 146 -5.30 7.67 -19.50
C ILE A 146 -3.99 6.88 -19.26
N SER A 147 -3.22 6.61 -20.31
CA SER A 147 -1.95 5.89 -20.19
C SER A 147 -0.93 6.64 -19.31
N GLU A 148 -0.84 7.97 -19.42
CA GLU A 148 0.03 8.77 -18.56
C GLU A 148 -0.45 8.80 -17.11
N LEU A 149 -1.77 8.83 -16.88
CA LEU A 149 -2.33 8.69 -15.52
C LEU A 149 -1.99 7.33 -14.92
N ILE A 150 -2.17 6.24 -15.67
CA ILE A 150 -1.77 4.89 -15.24
C ILE A 150 -0.28 4.86 -14.88
N GLY A 151 0.59 5.45 -15.71
CA GLY A 151 2.02 5.52 -15.42
C GLY A 151 2.34 6.24 -14.10
N ASN A 152 1.66 7.36 -13.82
CA ASN A 152 1.84 8.08 -12.56
C ASN A 152 1.34 7.26 -11.35
N ILE A 153 0.16 6.64 -11.47
CA ILE A 153 -0.41 5.77 -10.42
C ILE A 153 0.52 4.60 -10.12
N PHE A 154 1.03 3.96 -11.17
CA PHE A 154 1.96 2.83 -11.08
C PHE A 154 3.21 3.20 -10.27
N ILE A 155 3.82 4.35 -10.58
CA ILE A 155 5.01 4.82 -9.87
C ILE A 155 4.71 5.03 -8.39
N PHE A 156 3.57 5.64 -8.03
CA PHE A 156 3.19 5.86 -6.63
C PHE A 156 2.94 4.55 -5.88
N LEU A 157 2.27 3.57 -6.51
CA LEU A 157 2.03 2.25 -5.91
C LEU A 157 3.33 1.51 -5.62
N VAL A 158 4.20 1.39 -6.63
CA VAL A 158 5.45 0.64 -6.51
C VAL A 158 6.42 1.30 -5.54
N ALA A 159 6.59 2.63 -5.64
CA ALA A 159 7.54 3.36 -4.81
C ALA A 159 7.14 3.33 -3.33
N GLY A 160 5.85 3.48 -3.01
CA GLY A 160 5.36 3.56 -1.63
C GLY A 160 5.26 2.21 -0.92
N HIS A 161 5.03 1.12 -1.66
CA HIS A 161 4.77 -0.20 -1.08
C HIS A 161 6.04 -0.93 -0.64
N GLU A 162 6.96 -1.25 -1.56
CA GLU A 162 8.12 -2.09 -1.27
C GLU A 162 9.11 -1.45 -0.30
N THR A 163 9.42 -0.16 -0.52
CA THR A 163 10.45 0.55 0.24
C THR A 163 10.03 0.68 1.71
N THR A 164 8.78 1.04 1.96
CA THR A 164 8.20 1.15 3.30
C THR A 164 8.13 -0.21 3.99
N ALA A 165 7.68 -1.25 3.29
CA ALA A 165 7.60 -2.60 3.85
C ALA A 165 8.96 -3.14 4.30
N HIS A 166 9.99 -2.97 3.47
CA HIS A 166 11.35 -3.38 3.81
C HIS A 166 11.93 -2.52 4.94
N THR A 167 11.69 -1.20 4.92
CA THR A 167 12.10 -0.32 6.01
C THR A 167 11.52 -0.79 7.35
N LEU A 168 10.22 -1.07 7.41
CA LEU A 168 9.55 -1.61 8.60
C LEU A 168 10.14 -2.96 9.02
N SER A 169 10.41 -3.86 8.06
CA SER A 169 11.03 -5.15 8.36
C SER A 169 12.42 -4.98 9.00
N PHE A 170 13.23 -4.04 8.51
CA PHE A 170 14.51 -3.71 9.14
C PHE A 170 14.34 -3.05 10.50
N THR A 171 13.38 -2.14 10.65
CA THR A 171 13.06 -1.51 11.95
C THR A 171 12.71 -2.57 12.99
N PHE A 172 11.83 -3.53 12.67
CA PHE A 172 11.46 -4.60 13.60
C PHE A 172 12.64 -5.52 13.92
N ALA A 173 13.47 -5.87 12.93
CA ALA A 173 14.69 -6.65 13.17
C ALA A 173 15.67 -5.91 14.10
N LEU A 174 15.86 -4.60 13.90
CA LEU A 174 16.73 -3.78 14.74
C LEU A 174 16.18 -3.66 16.17
N LEU A 175 14.88 -3.40 16.34
CA LEU A 175 14.26 -3.35 17.67
C LEU A 175 14.38 -4.68 18.42
N ALA A 176 14.28 -5.81 17.72
CA ALA A 176 14.47 -7.13 18.31
C ALA A 176 15.94 -7.40 18.74
N LEU A 177 16.92 -6.80 18.05
CA LEU A 177 18.35 -6.91 18.38
C LEU A 177 18.80 -5.91 19.46
N TYR A 178 18.17 -4.74 19.52
CA TYR A 178 18.49 -3.66 20.45
C TYR A 178 17.32 -3.45 21.43
N THR A 179 17.14 -4.39 22.36
CA THR A 179 16.00 -4.42 23.29
C THR A 179 15.90 -3.18 24.18
N ASP A 180 17.03 -2.53 24.49
CA ASP A 180 17.04 -1.28 25.26
C ASP A 180 16.34 -0.15 24.49
N GLU A 181 16.59 -0.05 23.17
CA GLU A 181 15.93 0.92 22.30
C GLU A 181 14.44 0.60 22.12
N GLN A 182 14.10 -0.69 22.03
CA GLN A 182 12.71 -1.14 22.01
C GLN A 182 11.96 -0.74 23.28
N GLU A 183 12.57 -0.93 24.45
CA GLU A 183 11.97 -0.57 25.74
C GLU A 183 11.77 0.94 25.87
N ILE A 184 12.77 1.75 25.47
CA ILE A 184 12.65 3.22 25.46
C ILE A 184 11.48 3.65 24.57
N LEU A 185 11.39 3.12 23.35
CA LEU A 185 10.30 3.42 22.43
C LEU A 185 8.94 3.02 23.00
N TYR A 186 8.84 1.83 23.59
CA TYR A 186 7.60 1.34 24.21
C TYR A 186 7.14 2.25 25.36
N GLN A 187 8.04 2.57 26.31
CA GLN A 187 7.71 3.47 27.41
C GLN A 187 7.30 4.86 26.92
N HIS A 188 7.93 5.34 25.85
CA HIS A 188 7.57 6.61 25.25
C HIS A 188 6.16 6.61 24.66
N ILE A 189 5.80 5.55 23.91
CA ILE A 189 4.45 5.36 23.37
C ILE A 189 3.42 5.26 24.50
N GLN A 190 3.71 4.48 25.55
CA GLN A 190 2.84 4.32 26.72
C GLN A 190 2.60 5.65 27.45
N GLY A 191 3.64 6.46 27.64
CA GLY A 191 3.56 7.77 28.28
C GLY A 191 2.62 8.74 27.55
N LEU A 192 2.59 8.69 26.22
CA LEU A 192 1.68 9.48 25.40
C LEU A 192 0.27 8.87 25.30
N SER A 193 0.12 7.57 25.57
CA SER A 193 -1.14 6.83 25.50
C SER A 193 -1.89 6.75 26.84
N ALA A 194 -1.57 7.62 27.80
CA ALA A 194 -1.99 7.55 29.22
C ALA A 194 -3.51 7.48 29.52
N SER A 195 -4.38 7.57 28.50
CA SER A 195 -5.84 7.39 28.63
C SER A 195 -6.38 6.10 27.99
N GLY A 196 -5.50 5.17 27.59
CA GLY A 196 -5.88 3.95 26.87
C GLY A 196 -6.31 4.19 25.42
N LYS A 197 -6.10 5.40 24.91
CA LYS A 197 -6.35 5.76 23.52
C LYS A 197 -5.03 5.70 22.73
N PRO A 198 -5.04 5.19 21.50
CA PRO A 198 -3.86 5.25 20.65
C PRO A 198 -3.45 6.71 20.39
N PRO A 199 -2.14 6.99 20.22
CA PRO A 199 -1.67 8.33 19.85
C PRO A 199 -2.32 8.81 18.55
N THR A 200 -2.54 10.11 18.44
CA THR A 200 -2.99 10.75 17.20
C THR A 200 -1.82 11.38 16.46
N TYR A 201 -2.03 11.77 15.20
CA TYR A 201 -1.02 12.47 14.42
C TYR A 201 -0.52 13.76 15.09
N GLU A 202 -1.35 14.43 15.88
CA GLU A 202 -0.96 15.64 16.61
C GLU A 202 0.10 15.36 17.69
N ASN A 203 0.21 14.11 18.14
CA ASN A 203 1.25 13.70 19.07
C ASN A 203 2.60 13.44 18.38
N MET A 204 2.69 13.48 17.04
CA MET A 204 3.93 13.20 16.30
C MET A 204 5.16 13.99 16.83
N PRO A 205 5.05 15.31 17.10
CA PRO A 205 6.18 16.09 17.63
C PRO A 205 6.62 15.69 19.04
N LEU A 206 5.78 14.95 19.78
CA LEU A 206 6.08 14.50 21.13
C LEU A 206 6.92 13.22 21.14
N PHE A 207 7.03 12.48 20.03
CA PHE A 207 7.91 11.32 19.92
C PHE A 207 9.39 11.70 19.75
N THR A 208 9.90 12.51 20.68
CA THR A 208 11.27 13.03 20.71
C THR A 208 12.38 11.97 20.57
N HIS A 209 12.20 10.73 21.04
CA HIS A 209 13.22 9.68 20.88
C HIS A 209 13.28 9.12 19.46
N SER A 210 12.13 8.82 18.84
CA SER A 210 12.09 8.25 17.49
C SER A 210 12.19 9.30 16.38
N MET A 211 12.08 10.59 16.73
CA MET A 211 12.14 11.74 15.81
C MET A 211 13.40 12.60 15.97
N ALA A 212 14.28 12.30 16.93
CA ALA A 212 15.57 12.97 17.13
C ALA A 212 16.62 12.49 16.11
#